data_AF-A0A6S7I6B8-F1
#
_entry.id   AF-A0A6S7I6B8-F1
#
_cell.length_a   1.000
_cell.length_b   1.000
_cell.length_c   1.000
_cell.angle_alpha   90.00
_cell.angle_beta   90.00
_cell.angle_gamma   90.00
#
_symmetry.space_group_name_H-M   'P 1'
#
loop_
_entity.id
_entity.type
_entity.pdbx_description
1 polymer ?
#
loop_
_entity_poly.entity_id
_entity_poly.type
_entity_poly.pdbx_seq_one_letter_code
_entity_poly.pdbx_strand_id
1 'polypeptide(L)'
;GGHRRRKRFFFKYADDSNIIVPVWSEGPDTSTDTVGQFLSWFDDNFMTCNPGKCKELIIRKKGYNDQLDNVYNILQCKELPILGTTFQDNLKFTSHVRGKLVKANKCLYVIRTLRAEGYSQCEIDYLFKTLVISTITFGLSVYGSSPAELNTLERFFDRCFKRKYISEPVNIRYLLELQDRNIFKASVNQKSAIVDLIPRKKFTSYSLRTEFSQYPRVNTANVDKRKYGVTLQAKQLND
;
A
#
# COMPACT_ATOMS: atom_id res chain seq x y z
N GLY A 1 8.21 2.97 28.66
CA GLY A 1 8.50 4.06 27.70
C GLY A 1 9.68 3.64 26.86
N GLY A 2 9.49 3.45 25.55
CA GLY A 2 10.57 3.02 24.66
C GLY A 2 11.14 4.23 23.92
N HIS A 3 12.44 4.46 24.02
CA HIS A 3 13.19 5.31 23.09
C HIS A 3 12.96 4.77 21.67
N ARG A 4 12.02 5.36 20.92
CA ARG A 4 11.92 5.14 19.47
C ARG A 4 13.23 5.67 18.88
N ARG A 5 14.10 4.75 18.42
CA ARG A 5 15.37 5.09 17.77
C ARG A 5 15.12 6.13 16.68
N ARG A 6 15.88 7.22 16.71
CA ARG A 6 15.96 8.27 15.67
C ARG A 6 16.55 7.68 14.37
N LYS A 7 15.83 6.75 13.74
CA LYS A 7 16.28 6.10 12.51
C LYS A 7 16.05 7.05 11.34
N ARG A 8 17.15 7.46 10.70
CA ARG A 8 17.16 8.02 9.35
C ARG A 8 17.04 6.87 8.38
N PHE A 9 16.37 7.09 7.26
CA PHE A 9 16.24 6.07 6.25
C PHE A 9 16.93 6.51 4.96
N PHE A 10 17.65 5.57 4.36
CA PHE A 10 18.31 5.75 3.09
C PHE A 10 17.87 4.61 2.17
N PHE A 11 17.36 4.95 0.99
CA PHE A 11 16.93 3.99 -0.01
C PHE A 11 17.55 4.35 -1.36
N LYS A 12 18.12 3.36 -2.03
CA LYS A 12 18.78 3.51 -3.33
C LYS A 12 18.18 2.56 -4.35
N TYR A 13 18.05 3.03 -5.58
CA TYR A 13 17.74 2.21 -6.75
C TYR A 13 18.53 2.75 -7.95
N ALA A 14 19.45 1.95 -8.49
CA ALA A 14 20.43 2.45 -9.47
C ALA A 14 21.15 3.72 -8.96
N ASP A 15 21.07 4.84 -9.67
CA ASP A 15 21.60 6.15 -9.27
C ASP A 15 20.65 6.95 -8.36
N ASP A 16 19.35 6.65 -8.39
CA ASP A 16 18.34 7.34 -7.57
C ASP A 16 18.54 7.02 -6.08
N SER A 17 18.78 8.05 -5.28
CA SER A 17 19.03 7.97 -3.85
C SER A 17 18.04 8.85 -3.09
N ASN A 18 17.36 8.30 -2.09
CA ASN A 18 16.34 8.97 -1.30
C ASN A 18 16.71 8.92 0.18
N ILE A 19 16.69 10.08 0.84
CA ILE A 19 16.97 10.22 2.26
C ILE A 19 15.70 10.71 2.96
N ILE A 20 15.32 10.05 4.06
CA ILE A 20 14.25 10.50 4.93
C ILE A 20 14.85 10.96 6.26
N VAL A 21 14.68 12.25 6.55
CA VAL A 21 15.10 12.88 7.79
C VAL A 21 13.87 13.20 8.65
N PRO A 22 13.64 12.49 9.76
CA PRO A 22 12.54 12.81 10.65
C PRO A 22 12.87 14.04 11.51
N VAL A 23 12.02 15.06 11.44
CA VAL A 23 12.08 16.26 12.30
C VAL A 23 11.10 16.10 13.46
N TRP A 24 11.56 16.42 14.68
CA TRP A 24 10.78 16.27 15.91
C TRP A 24 10.63 17.62 16.62
N SER A 25 9.53 17.81 17.35
CA SER A 25 9.23 19.08 18.04
C SER A 25 10.23 19.48 19.12
N GLU A 26 10.97 18.52 19.68
CA GLU A 26 11.90 18.71 20.80
C GLU A 26 13.38 18.62 20.37
N GLY A 27 13.69 18.80 19.09
CA GLY A 27 15.07 18.72 18.60
C GLY A 27 15.36 19.67 17.44
N PRO A 28 16.64 20.01 17.22
CA PRO A 28 17.03 20.80 16.07
C PRO A 28 16.72 20.04 14.77
N ASP A 29 16.42 20.77 13.71
CA ASP A 29 16.43 20.19 12.38
C ASP A 29 17.86 19.74 12.03
N THR A 30 18.00 18.48 11.62
CA THR A 30 19.29 17.88 11.25
C THR A 30 19.32 17.53 9.76
N SER A 31 18.39 18.05 8.98
CA SER A 31 18.29 17.87 7.53
C SER A 31 19.57 18.33 6.82
N THR A 32 20.04 19.54 7.09
CA THR A 32 21.28 20.11 6.53
C THR A 32 22.51 19.30 6.91
N ASP A 33 22.65 18.88 8.16
CA ASP A 33 23.79 18.05 8.58
C ASP A 33 23.78 16.68 7.88
N THR A 34 22.59 16.08 7.78
CA THR A 34 22.41 14.75 7.17
C THR A 34 22.72 14.79 5.67
N VAL A 35 22.21 15.79 4.95
CA VAL A 35 22.52 15.97 3.53
C VAL A 35 24.00 16.31 3.33
N GLY A 36 24.59 17.12 4.21
CA GLY A 36 26.02 17.46 4.15
C GLY A 36 26.92 16.25 4.29
N GLN A 37 26.65 15.38 5.26
CA GLN A 37 27.36 14.10 5.42
C GLN A 37 27.25 13.23 4.17
N PHE A 38 26.08 13.20 3.53
CA PHE A 38 25.87 12.43 2.32
C PHE A 38 26.63 13.02 1.12
N LEU A 39 26.66 14.34 0.97
CA LEU A 39 27.42 15.01 -0.07
C LEU A 39 28.93 14.81 0.11
N SER A 40 29.44 14.88 1.35
CA SER A 40 30.84 14.54 1.67
C SER A 40 31.16 13.10 1.27
N TRP A 41 30.28 12.16 1.61
CA TRP A 41 30.47 10.77 1.22
C TRP A 41 30.47 10.57 -0.30
N PHE A 42 29.66 11.33 -1.06
CA PHE A 42 29.72 11.33 -2.52
C PHE A 42 31.10 11.77 -3.02
N ASP A 43 31.61 12.88 -2.50
CA ASP A 43 32.91 13.44 -2.88
C ASP A 43 34.07 12.49 -2.55
N ASP A 44 34.07 11.92 -1.33
CA ASP A 44 35.04 10.92 -0.87
C ASP A 44 35.06 9.66 -1.75
N ASN A 45 33.95 9.37 -2.44
CA ASN A 45 33.79 8.23 -3.34
C ASN A 45 33.85 8.63 -4.82
N PHE A 46 34.35 9.83 -5.14
CA PHE A 46 34.49 10.34 -6.51
C PHE A 46 33.18 10.33 -7.30
N MET A 47 32.05 10.53 -6.62
CA MET A 47 30.73 10.64 -7.22
C MET A 47 30.22 12.08 -7.15
N THR A 48 29.56 12.53 -8.22
CA THR A 48 28.97 13.88 -8.28
C THR A 48 27.46 13.80 -8.16
N CYS A 49 26.90 14.50 -7.17
CA CYS A 49 25.46 14.69 -7.06
C CYS A 49 24.98 15.66 -8.15
N ASN A 50 23.77 15.47 -8.70
CA ASN A 50 23.15 16.39 -9.65
C ASN A 50 22.12 17.28 -8.93
N PRO A 51 22.47 18.49 -8.49
CA PRO A 51 21.60 19.31 -7.66
C PRO A 51 20.31 19.72 -8.37
N GLY A 52 20.34 19.88 -9.70
CA GLY A 52 19.17 20.22 -10.50
C GLY A 52 18.13 19.11 -10.58
N LYS A 53 18.52 17.86 -10.30
CA LYS A 53 17.60 16.71 -10.20
C LYS A 53 17.15 16.44 -8.77
N CYS A 54 17.90 16.91 -7.76
CA CYS A 54 17.53 16.79 -6.36
C CYS A 54 16.29 17.63 -6.07
N LYS A 55 15.36 17.03 -5.33
CA LYS A 55 14.13 17.68 -4.89
C LYS A 55 13.84 17.30 -3.46
N GLU A 56 13.30 18.24 -2.71
CA GLU A 56 12.89 18.05 -1.33
C GLU A 56 11.36 18.00 -1.26
N LEU A 57 10.83 16.99 -0.59
CA LEU A 57 9.41 16.88 -0.27
C LEU A 57 9.23 16.96 1.24
N ILE A 58 8.56 18.00 1.72
CA ILE A 58 8.30 18.20 3.14
C ILE A 58 6.91 17.68 3.47
N ILE A 59 6.84 16.68 4.35
CA ILE A 59 5.59 16.16 4.88
C ILE A 59 5.40 16.69 6.30
N ARG A 60 4.31 17.42 6.52
CA ARG A 60 4.05 18.12 7.79
C ARG A 60 2.98 17.39 8.59
N LYS A 61 3.14 17.38 9.92
CA LYS A 61 2.05 17.02 10.81
C LYS A 61 0.95 18.08 10.70
N LYS A 62 -0.32 17.65 10.73
CA LYS A 62 -1.46 18.58 10.73
C LYS A 62 -1.32 19.62 11.84
N GLY A 63 -1.43 20.90 11.48
CA GLY A 63 -1.30 22.03 12.39
C GLY A 63 0.13 22.58 12.56
N TYR A 64 1.13 21.94 11.96
CA TYR A 64 2.50 22.44 11.93
C TYR A 64 2.73 23.29 10.67
N ASN A 65 2.90 24.60 10.84
CA ASN A 65 2.97 25.57 9.74
C ASN A 65 4.31 26.32 9.67
N ASP A 66 5.28 25.98 10.51
CA ASP A 66 6.56 26.67 10.53
C ASP A 66 7.27 26.51 9.19
N GLN A 67 7.85 27.59 8.70
CA GLN A 67 8.65 27.55 7.48
C GLN A 67 9.94 26.78 7.78
N LEU A 68 10.28 25.82 6.90
CA LEU A 68 11.55 25.10 6.98
C LEU A 68 12.43 25.63 5.85
N ASP A 69 13.67 25.97 6.18
CA ASP A 69 14.64 26.47 5.22
C ASP A 69 15.02 25.40 4.20
N ASN A 70 15.37 25.82 2.99
CA ASN A 70 15.82 24.90 1.95
C ASN A 70 17.18 24.31 2.34
N VAL A 71 17.32 23.00 2.18
CA VAL A 71 18.58 22.29 2.43
C VAL A 71 19.49 22.40 1.20
N TYR A 72 20.65 23.04 1.30
CA TYR A 72 21.63 23.24 0.20
C TYR A 72 21.03 23.74 -1.13
N ASN A 73 20.04 24.65 -1.07
CA ASN A 73 19.32 25.14 -2.25
C ASN A 73 18.61 24.05 -3.08
N ILE A 74 18.37 22.87 -2.50
CA ILE A 74 17.53 21.85 -3.10
C ILE A 74 16.10 22.40 -3.20
N LEU A 75 15.47 22.20 -4.36
CA LEU A 75 14.14 22.72 -4.61
C LEU A 75 13.09 21.98 -3.76
N GLN A 76 12.44 22.69 -2.85
CA GLN A 76 11.24 22.21 -2.16
C GLN A 76 10.07 22.14 -3.14
N CYS A 77 9.41 20.99 -3.18
CA CYS A 77 8.29 20.71 -4.07
C CYS A 77 7.12 20.09 -3.32
N LYS A 78 5.92 20.21 -3.89
CA LYS A 78 4.70 19.58 -3.33
C LYS A 78 4.50 18.14 -3.81
N GLU A 79 5.21 17.76 -4.87
CA GLU A 79 5.08 16.45 -5.50
C GLU A 79 6.45 15.89 -5.87
N LEU A 80 6.71 14.65 -5.44
CA LEU A 80 7.98 13.97 -5.67
C LEU A 80 7.73 12.58 -6.28
N PRO A 81 8.11 12.34 -7.54
CA PRO A 81 8.09 11.00 -8.12
C PRO A 81 9.26 10.17 -7.58
N ILE A 82 8.94 9.04 -6.95
CA ILE A 82 9.89 8.06 -6.43
C ILE A 82 9.53 6.70 -7.04
N LEU A 83 10.45 6.09 -7.80
CA LEU A 83 10.27 4.78 -8.45
C LEU A 83 8.95 4.65 -9.25
N GLY A 84 8.56 5.72 -9.94
CA GLY A 84 7.33 5.76 -10.73
C GLY A 84 6.03 5.99 -9.94
N THR A 85 6.11 6.22 -8.62
CA THR A 85 4.98 6.62 -7.76
C THR A 85 5.15 8.06 -7.30
N THR A 86 4.10 8.88 -7.41
CA THR A 86 4.17 10.31 -7.07
C THR A 86 3.63 10.53 -5.66
N PHE A 87 4.47 11.03 -4.77
CA PHE A 87 4.11 11.39 -3.41
C PHE A 87 3.75 12.87 -3.33
N GLN A 88 2.72 13.20 -2.57
CA GLN A 88 2.31 14.58 -2.31
C GLN A 88 2.65 14.98 -0.87
N ASP A 89 2.92 16.26 -0.64
CA ASP A 89 3.22 16.85 0.67
C ASP A 89 2.14 16.58 1.74
N ASN A 90 0.90 16.43 1.28
CA ASN A 90 -0.29 16.13 2.07
C ASN A 90 -0.57 14.63 2.25
N LEU A 91 0.37 13.76 1.84
CA LEU A 91 0.24 12.29 1.87
C LEU A 91 -0.95 11.71 1.09
N LYS A 92 -1.53 12.48 0.17
CA LYS A 92 -2.50 11.97 -0.80
C LYS A 92 -1.77 11.46 -2.04
N PHE A 93 -2.50 10.69 -2.84
CA PHE A 93 -2.03 10.15 -4.13
C PHE A 93 -2.93 10.60 -5.28
N THR A 94 -3.66 11.69 -5.11
CA THR A 94 -4.65 12.18 -6.08
C THR A 94 -3.99 12.55 -7.40
N SER A 95 -2.83 13.21 -7.37
CA SER A 95 -2.09 13.54 -8.60
C SER A 95 -1.53 12.30 -9.28
N HIS A 96 -1.03 11.34 -8.49
CA HIS A 96 -0.56 10.05 -9.00
C HIS A 96 -1.68 9.30 -9.74
N VAL A 97 -2.82 9.11 -9.09
CA VAL A 97 -3.98 8.41 -9.65
C VAL A 97 -4.52 9.14 -10.87
N ARG A 98 -4.61 10.47 -10.83
CA ARG A 98 -4.98 11.25 -12.01
C ARG A 98 -4.03 10.99 -13.18
N GLY A 99 -2.72 10.97 -12.95
CA GLY A 99 -1.72 10.66 -13.97
C GLY A 99 -1.88 9.24 -14.54
N LYS A 100 -2.12 8.25 -13.68
CA LYS A 100 -2.40 6.86 -14.08
C LYS A 100 -3.67 6.75 -14.92
N LEU A 101 -4.75 7.43 -14.51
CA LEU A 101 -6.01 7.45 -15.24
C LEU A 101 -5.87 8.13 -16.59
N VAL A 102 -5.09 9.22 -16.71
CA VAL A 102 -4.79 9.84 -18.01
C VAL A 102 -4.10 8.84 -18.94
N LYS A 103 -3.08 8.13 -18.45
CA LYS A 103 -2.40 7.07 -19.24
C LYS A 103 -3.36 5.94 -19.61
N ALA A 104 -4.16 5.45 -18.66
CA ALA A 104 -5.15 4.41 -18.91
C ALA A 104 -6.20 4.83 -19.95
N ASN A 105 -6.70 6.08 -19.90
CA ASN A 105 -7.65 6.59 -20.89
C ASN A 105 -7.04 6.67 -22.29
N LYS A 106 -5.73 6.97 -22.42
CA LYS A 106 -5.03 6.87 -23.72
C LYS A 106 -5.02 5.43 -24.23
N CYS A 107 -4.77 4.46 -23.37
CA CYS A 107 -4.87 3.04 -23.75
C CYS A 107 -6.30 2.64 -24.15
N LEU A 108 -7.33 3.16 -23.48
CA LEU A 108 -8.73 2.92 -23.87
C LEU A 108 -9.04 3.46 -25.26
N TYR A 109 -8.44 4.59 -25.65
CA TYR A 109 -8.60 5.11 -27.01
C TYR A 109 -8.06 4.12 -28.05
N VAL A 110 -6.86 3.57 -27.83
CA VAL A 110 -6.27 2.54 -28.70
C VAL A 110 -7.15 1.29 -28.76
N ILE A 111 -7.59 0.77 -27.60
CA ILE A 111 -8.47 -0.40 -27.52
C ILE A 111 -9.78 -0.16 -28.27
N ARG A 112 -10.35 1.04 -28.16
CA ARG A 112 -11.58 1.42 -28.87
C ARG A 112 -11.40 1.39 -30.38
N THR A 113 -10.25 1.85 -30.89
CA THR A 113 -9.93 1.79 -32.32
C THR A 113 -9.78 0.35 -32.78
N LEU A 114 -9.02 -0.49 -32.07
CA LEU A 114 -8.87 -1.91 -32.42
C LEU A 114 -10.20 -2.65 -32.40
N ARG A 115 -11.10 -2.32 -31.46
CA ARG A 115 -12.45 -2.88 -31.46
C ARG A 115 -13.26 -2.49 -32.70
N ALA A 116 -13.05 -1.30 -33.25
CA ALA A 116 -13.71 -0.87 -34.49
C ALA A 116 -13.15 -1.60 -35.73
N GLU A 117 -11.88 -2.01 -35.70
CA GLU A 117 -11.23 -2.83 -36.73
C GLU A 117 -11.62 -4.32 -36.68
N GLY A 118 -12.55 -4.70 -35.79
CA GLY A 118 -13.11 -6.06 -35.74
C GLY A 118 -12.41 -7.04 -34.79
N TYR A 119 -11.55 -6.57 -33.89
CA TYR A 119 -10.94 -7.41 -32.86
C TYR A 119 -12.00 -8.08 -31.97
N SER A 120 -11.79 -9.36 -31.66
CA SER A 120 -12.69 -10.14 -30.82
C SER A 120 -12.68 -9.66 -29.36
N GLN A 121 -13.76 -9.92 -28.62
CA GLN A 121 -13.84 -9.53 -27.21
C GLN A 121 -12.72 -10.16 -26.35
N CYS A 122 -12.30 -11.39 -26.68
CA CYS A 122 -11.18 -12.05 -25.98
C CYS A 122 -9.85 -11.30 -26.13
N GLU A 123 -9.57 -10.80 -27.34
CA GLU A 123 -8.36 -10.00 -27.60
C GLU A 123 -8.44 -8.64 -26.91
N ILE A 124 -9.62 -8.01 -26.94
CA ILE A 124 -9.87 -6.75 -26.22
C ILE A 124 -9.66 -6.91 -24.71
N ASP A 125 -10.14 -8.02 -24.12
CA ASP A 125 -9.95 -8.31 -22.71
C ASP A 125 -8.46 -8.50 -22.36
N TYR A 126 -7.71 -9.19 -23.21
CA TYR A 126 -6.27 -9.38 -23.05
C TYR A 126 -5.53 -8.03 -23.12
N LEU A 127 -5.84 -7.19 -24.10
CA LEU A 127 -5.27 -5.85 -24.25
C LEU A 127 -5.61 -4.95 -23.06
N PHE A 128 -6.84 -5.02 -22.56
CA PHE A 128 -7.25 -4.28 -21.38
C PHE A 128 -6.45 -4.69 -20.14
N LYS A 129 -6.30 -6.00 -19.90
CA LYS A 129 -5.51 -6.53 -18.77
C LYS A 129 -4.04 -6.10 -18.88
N THR A 130 -3.44 -6.21 -20.06
CA THR A 130 -2.02 -5.95 -20.29
C THR A 130 -1.66 -4.48 -20.33
N LEU A 131 -2.57 -3.58 -20.74
CA LEU A 131 -2.28 -2.14 -20.86
C LEU A 131 -2.89 -1.33 -19.72
N VAL A 132 -4.17 -1.57 -19.39
CA VAL A 132 -4.92 -0.73 -18.46
C VAL A 132 -4.74 -1.22 -17.03
N ILE A 133 -5.00 -2.50 -16.77
CA ILE A 133 -4.86 -3.07 -15.42
C ILE A 133 -3.40 -3.01 -14.97
N SER A 134 -2.44 -3.41 -15.81
CA SER A 134 -1.00 -3.31 -15.50
C SER A 134 -0.56 -1.89 -15.12
N THR A 135 -0.99 -0.88 -15.88
CA THR A 135 -0.69 0.53 -15.62
C THR A 135 -1.20 0.97 -14.26
N ILE A 136 -2.45 0.63 -13.93
CA ILE A 136 -3.05 0.99 -12.65
C ILE A 136 -2.36 0.21 -11.53
N THR A 137 -2.32 -1.12 -11.61
CA THR A 137 -1.77 -1.99 -10.56
C THR A 137 -0.30 -1.73 -10.21
N PHE A 138 0.51 -1.14 -11.09
CA PHE A 138 1.86 -0.70 -10.71
C PHE A 138 1.83 0.35 -9.59
N GLY A 139 2.37 -0.01 -8.42
CA GLY A 139 2.40 0.82 -7.21
C GLY A 139 1.11 0.80 -6.39
N LEU A 140 0.16 -0.10 -6.70
CA LEU A 140 -1.16 -0.13 -6.04
C LEU A 140 -1.07 -0.40 -4.54
N SER A 141 -0.15 -1.25 -4.08
CA SER A 141 0.11 -1.44 -2.64
C SER A 141 0.52 -0.17 -1.89
N VAL A 142 1.05 0.84 -2.59
CA VAL A 142 1.46 2.12 -1.99
C VAL A 142 0.28 3.08 -1.92
N TYR A 143 -0.27 3.45 -3.08
CA TYR A 143 -1.31 4.47 -3.14
C TYR A 143 -2.70 3.91 -2.79
N GLY A 144 -2.89 2.59 -2.81
CA GLY A 144 -4.09 1.88 -2.38
C GLY A 144 -4.36 2.00 -0.88
N SER A 145 -3.41 2.52 -0.10
CA SER A 145 -3.63 2.92 1.29
C SER A 145 -4.69 4.02 1.45
N SER A 146 -5.04 4.75 0.39
CA SER A 146 -6.06 5.79 0.40
C SER A 146 -7.42 5.27 -0.13
N PRO A 147 -8.46 5.16 0.73
CA PRO A 147 -9.79 4.71 0.29
C PRO A 147 -10.42 5.61 -0.77
N ALA A 148 -10.16 6.92 -0.72
CA ALA A 148 -10.67 7.88 -1.71
C ALA A 148 -10.12 7.60 -3.12
N GLU A 149 -8.86 7.22 -3.19
CA GLU A 149 -8.21 6.86 -4.46
C GLU A 149 -8.72 5.51 -4.98
N LEU A 150 -8.88 4.51 -4.11
CA LEU A 150 -9.49 3.22 -4.48
C LEU A 150 -10.91 3.40 -5.05
N ASN A 151 -11.74 4.23 -4.42
CA ASN A 151 -13.09 4.53 -4.91
C ASN A 151 -13.06 5.19 -6.30
N THR A 152 -12.06 6.03 -6.57
CA THR A 152 -11.89 6.68 -7.88
C THR A 152 -11.52 5.65 -8.95
N LEU A 153 -10.64 4.71 -8.63
CA LEU A 153 -10.25 3.60 -9.52
C LEU A 153 -11.40 2.61 -9.74
N GLU A 154 -12.16 2.29 -8.71
CA GLU A 154 -13.33 1.42 -8.80
C GLU A 154 -14.37 1.99 -9.76
N ARG A 155 -14.72 3.28 -9.62
CA ARG A 155 -15.60 3.98 -10.57
C ARG A 155 -15.07 3.95 -12.01
N PHE A 156 -13.75 4.03 -12.17
CA PHE A 156 -13.12 3.92 -13.48
C PHE A 156 -13.31 2.51 -14.07
N PHE A 157 -13.09 1.45 -13.30
CA PHE A 157 -13.29 0.07 -13.75
C PHE A 157 -14.76 -0.24 -14.03
N ASP A 158 -15.69 0.21 -13.17
CA ASP A 158 -17.12 0.08 -13.40
C ASP A 158 -17.55 0.70 -14.73
N ARG A 159 -17.01 1.88 -15.04
CA ARG A 159 -17.24 2.55 -16.32
C ARG A 159 -16.66 1.74 -17.49
N CYS A 160 -15.50 1.12 -17.32
CA CYS A 160 -14.89 0.30 -18.36
C CYS A 160 -15.70 -0.97 -18.63
N PHE A 161 -16.18 -1.63 -17.58
CA PHE A 161 -17.06 -2.79 -17.66
C PHE A 161 -18.39 -2.44 -18.34
N LYS A 162 -19.05 -1.35 -17.91
CA LYS A 162 -20.29 -0.84 -18.54
C LYS A 162 -20.13 -0.55 -20.03
N ARG A 163 -18.94 -0.10 -20.46
CA ARG A 163 -18.62 0.20 -21.86
C ARG A 163 -18.06 -0.98 -22.65
N LYS A 164 -18.06 -2.19 -22.06
CA LYS A 164 -17.56 -3.42 -22.68
C LYS A 164 -16.11 -3.31 -23.17
N TYR A 165 -15.25 -2.67 -22.37
CA TYR A 165 -13.79 -2.75 -22.55
C TYR A 165 -13.19 -4.00 -21.88
N ILE A 166 -13.97 -4.66 -21.02
CA ILE A 166 -13.64 -5.94 -20.40
C ILE A 166 -14.93 -6.74 -20.18
N SER A 167 -14.88 -8.06 -20.35
CA SER A 167 -16.04 -8.94 -20.16
C SER A 167 -16.40 -9.19 -18.70
N GLU A 168 -15.40 -9.19 -17.81
CA GLU A 168 -15.58 -9.45 -16.38
C GLU A 168 -15.30 -8.19 -15.54
N PRO A 169 -16.07 -7.97 -14.46
CA PRO A 169 -15.85 -6.83 -13.58
C PRO A 169 -14.51 -6.94 -12.85
N VAL A 170 -13.78 -5.83 -12.77
CA VAL A 170 -12.49 -5.76 -12.09
C VAL A 170 -12.66 -5.18 -10.70
N ASN A 171 -12.38 -5.97 -9.66
CA ASN A 171 -12.40 -5.52 -8.28
C ASN A 171 -11.01 -5.02 -7.85
N ILE A 172 -10.85 -3.70 -7.71
CA ILE A 172 -9.56 -3.10 -7.35
C ILE A 172 -9.11 -3.44 -5.92
N ARG A 173 -10.03 -3.68 -4.98
CA ARG A 173 -9.69 -4.08 -3.61
C ARG A 173 -9.14 -5.50 -3.58
N TYR A 174 -9.74 -6.40 -4.36
CA TYR A 174 -9.21 -7.75 -4.54
C TYR A 174 -7.79 -7.74 -5.14
N LEU A 175 -7.55 -6.88 -6.14
CA LEU A 175 -6.21 -6.71 -6.72
C LEU A 175 -5.19 -6.17 -5.70
N LEU A 176 -5.60 -5.22 -4.86
CA LEU A 176 -4.77 -4.72 -3.76
C LEU A 176 -4.44 -5.82 -2.76
N GLU A 177 -5.43 -6.58 -2.30
CA GLU A 177 -5.23 -7.70 -1.37
C GLU A 177 -4.26 -8.75 -1.94
N LEU A 178 -4.37 -9.07 -3.22
CA LEU A 178 -3.47 -10.01 -3.88
C LEU A 178 -2.02 -9.48 -3.90
N GLN A 179 -1.83 -8.20 -4.20
CA GLN A 179 -0.50 -7.58 -4.16
C GLN A 179 0.10 -7.55 -2.75
N ASP A 180 -0.69 -7.14 -1.76
CA ASP A 180 -0.23 -7.06 -0.37
C ASP A 180 0.16 -8.44 0.15
N ARG A 181 -0.62 -9.48 -0.18
CA ARG A 181 -0.27 -10.88 0.14
C ARG A 181 1.04 -11.31 -0.53
N ASN A 182 1.27 -10.94 -1.78
CA ASN A 182 2.49 -11.29 -2.50
C ASN A 182 3.71 -10.57 -1.92
N ILE A 183 3.59 -9.27 -1.61
CA ILE A 183 4.64 -8.48 -0.96
C ILE A 183 4.94 -9.04 0.42
N PHE A 184 3.92 -9.39 1.21
CA PHE A 184 4.08 -9.99 2.53
C PHE A 184 4.83 -11.32 2.44
N LYS A 185 4.41 -12.24 1.55
CA LYS A 185 5.08 -13.52 1.34
C LYS A 185 6.54 -13.34 0.93
N ALA A 186 6.81 -12.44 -0.02
CA ALA A 186 8.17 -12.13 -0.45
C ALA A 186 9.01 -11.57 0.70
N SER A 187 8.42 -10.66 1.50
CA SER A 187 9.10 -10.00 2.62
C SER A 187 9.40 -10.96 3.77
N VAL A 188 8.58 -11.97 4.01
CA VAL A 188 8.85 -13.00 5.04
C VAL A 188 9.94 -13.97 4.60
N ASN A 189 9.96 -14.34 3.32
CA ASN A 189 10.91 -15.32 2.80
C ASN A 189 12.32 -14.71 2.57
N GLN A 190 12.39 -13.41 2.30
CA GLN A 190 13.66 -12.69 2.16
C GLN A 190 13.96 -11.96 3.47
N LYS A 191 15.21 -11.97 3.95
CA LYS A 191 15.66 -11.09 5.04
C LYS A 191 15.68 -9.63 4.56
N SER A 192 14.50 -9.05 4.34
CA SER A 192 14.31 -7.71 3.80
C SER A 192 14.22 -6.67 4.92
N ALA A 193 14.54 -5.41 4.61
CA ALA A 193 14.37 -4.29 5.55
C ALA A 193 12.92 -4.08 6.02
N ILE A 194 11.95 -4.64 5.28
CA ILE A 194 10.52 -4.58 5.60
C ILE A 194 10.15 -5.54 6.75
N VAL A 195 10.92 -6.61 6.98
CA VAL A 195 10.66 -7.58 8.06
C VAL A 195 10.54 -6.91 9.42
N ASP A 196 11.38 -5.90 9.69
CA ASP A 196 11.36 -5.14 10.93
C ASP A 196 10.10 -4.27 11.11
N LEU A 197 9.41 -3.95 10.00
CA LEU A 197 8.16 -3.18 10.00
C LEU A 197 6.92 -4.10 10.06
N ILE A 198 7.07 -5.39 9.76
CA ILE A 198 5.98 -6.36 9.83
C ILE A 198 5.63 -6.66 11.30
N PRO A 199 4.34 -6.67 11.68
CA PRO A 199 3.93 -7.06 13.02
C PRO A 199 4.46 -8.46 13.35
N ARG A 200 5.17 -8.59 14.47
CA ARG A 200 5.63 -9.90 14.94
C ARG A 200 4.41 -10.78 15.17
N LYS A 201 4.49 -12.04 14.70
CA LYS A 201 3.47 -13.05 15.00
C LYS A 201 3.32 -13.13 16.51
N LYS A 202 2.17 -12.73 17.03
CA LYS A 202 1.86 -12.84 18.45
C LYS A 202 1.73 -14.32 18.77
N PHE A 203 2.71 -14.88 19.49
CA PHE A 203 2.53 -16.19 20.14
C PHE A 203 1.61 -15.97 21.33
N THR A 204 0.32 -16.10 21.10
CA THR A 204 -0.64 -16.30 22.18
C THR A 204 -0.60 -17.78 22.53
N SER A 205 0.12 -18.14 23.61
CA SER A 205 -0.18 -19.40 24.32
C SER A 205 -1.54 -19.22 24.96
N TYR A 206 -2.61 -19.48 24.21
CA TYR A 206 -3.86 -19.76 24.88
C TYR A 206 -3.62 -21.06 25.64
N SER A 207 -3.54 -20.98 26.97
CA SER A 207 -3.98 -22.09 27.81
C SER A 207 -5.47 -22.21 27.57
N LEU A 208 -5.86 -22.71 26.39
CA LEU A 208 -7.16 -23.31 26.22
C LEU A 208 -7.22 -24.33 27.33
N ARG A 209 -8.19 -24.20 28.24
CA ARG A 209 -8.42 -25.26 29.22
C ARG A 209 -8.72 -26.50 28.40
N THR A 210 -7.77 -27.40 28.28
CA THR A 210 -8.00 -28.79 27.93
C THR A 210 -8.59 -29.48 29.15
N GLU A 211 -9.71 -28.95 29.63
CA GLU A 211 -10.49 -29.56 30.69
C GLU A 211 -11.93 -29.29 30.32
N PHE A 212 -12.58 -30.37 29.88
CA PHE A 212 -14.02 -30.58 29.88
C PHE A 212 -14.77 -29.46 30.58
N SER A 213 -15.61 -28.72 29.85
CA SER A 213 -16.63 -27.89 30.45
C SER A 213 -17.32 -28.72 31.53
N GLN A 214 -17.05 -28.45 32.81
CA GLN A 214 -17.88 -28.95 33.88
C GLN A 214 -19.22 -28.28 33.66
N TYR A 215 -20.14 -29.01 33.02
CA TYR A 215 -21.53 -28.60 32.97
C TYR A 215 -21.98 -28.37 34.41
N PRO A 216 -22.64 -27.24 34.70
CA PRO A 216 -23.17 -27.01 36.04
C PRO A 216 -24.06 -28.19 36.42
N ARG A 217 -23.87 -28.75 37.62
CA ARG A 217 -24.73 -29.83 38.14
C ARG A 217 -26.16 -29.29 38.23
N VAL A 218 -27.00 -29.68 37.28
CA VAL A 218 -28.44 -29.43 37.34
C VAL A 218 -29.02 -30.40 38.37
N ASN A 219 -29.21 -29.92 39.60
CA ASN A 219 -30.00 -30.62 40.62
C ASN A 219 -31.50 -30.42 40.33
N THR A 220 -32.01 -31.07 39.29
CA THR A 220 -33.47 -31.25 39.15
C THR A 220 -33.87 -32.50 39.91
N ALA A 221 -33.98 -32.39 41.24
CA ALA A 221 -35.00 -33.13 41.93
C ALA A 221 -36.34 -32.47 41.53
N ASN A 222 -37.19 -33.23 40.84
CA ASN A 222 -38.56 -32.88 40.45
C ASN A 222 -38.72 -31.92 39.27
N VAL A 223 -38.35 -32.36 38.06
CA VAL A 223 -39.09 -31.92 36.85
C VAL A 223 -39.31 -33.13 35.94
N ASP A 224 -40.58 -33.41 35.68
CA ASP A 224 -41.13 -34.58 35.03
C ASP A 224 -40.64 -34.75 33.57
N LYS A 225 -40.02 -35.89 33.24
CA LYS A 225 -39.39 -36.19 31.93
C LYS A 225 -40.41 -36.56 30.85
N ARG A 226 -41.53 -35.83 30.73
CA ARG A 226 -42.54 -36.07 29.70
C ARG A 226 -43.17 -34.79 29.20
N LYS A 227 -42.42 -33.96 28.49
CA LYS A 227 -42.92 -33.06 27.44
C LYS A 227 -41.73 -32.35 26.81
N TYR A 228 -41.77 -32.20 25.49
CA TYR A 228 -40.80 -31.53 24.63
C TYR A 228 -39.56 -32.38 24.28
N GLY A 229 -39.77 -33.28 23.31
CA GLY A 229 -38.69 -33.78 22.49
C GLY A 229 -38.24 -32.70 21.51
N VAL A 230 -36.93 -32.45 21.45
CA VAL A 230 -36.23 -31.99 20.24
C VAL A 230 -34.84 -32.61 20.27
N THR A 231 -34.62 -33.59 19.40
CA THR A 231 -33.31 -34.16 19.10
C THR A 231 -32.53 -33.17 18.23
N LEU A 232 -31.53 -32.48 18.79
CA LEU A 232 -30.57 -31.74 17.98
C LEU A 232 -29.40 -32.67 17.61
N GLN A 233 -29.46 -33.22 16.40
CA GLN A 233 -28.29 -33.79 15.75
C GLN A 233 -27.39 -32.65 15.24
N ALA A 234 -26.17 -32.56 15.76
CA ALA A 234 -25.09 -31.81 15.13
C ALA A 234 -24.34 -32.75 14.17
N LYS A 235 -24.49 -32.55 12.86
CA LYS A 235 -23.60 -33.14 11.85
C LYS A 235 -22.48 -32.14 11.58
N GLN A 236 -21.24 -32.50 11.92
CA GLN A 236 -20.06 -31.96 11.27
C GLN A 236 -19.99 -32.57 9.86
N LEU A 237 -19.92 -31.72 8.85
CA LEU A 237 -19.50 -32.09 7.50
C LEU A 237 -18.16 -31.38 7.28
N ASN A 238 -17.09 -32.17 7.31
CA ASN A 238 -15.85 -31.87 6.62
C ASN A 238 -15.80 -32.83 5.43
N ASP A 239 -15.82 -32.27 4.22
CA ASP A 239 -14.83 -32.48 3.16
C ASP A 239 -14.82 -31.22 2.28
#